data_AF-Q5TXX1-F1
#
_entry.id   AF-Q5TXX1-F1
#
_cell.length_a   1.000
_cell.length_b   1.000
_cell.length_c   1.000
_cell.angle_alpha   90.00
_cell.angle_beta   90.00
_cell.angle_gamma   90.00
#
_symmetry.space_group_name_H-M   'P 1'
#
loop_
_entity.id
_entity.type
_entity.pdbx_description
1 polymer ?
#
loop_
_entity_poly.entity_id
_entity_poly.type
_entity_poly.pdbx_seq_one_letter_code
_entity_poly.pdbx_strand_id
1 'polypeptide(L)'
;HHIRHKHVILLDDEGNEFILPKENQIPSDFFRKGDSVRAVIESVDKGSKPQIIVSRTAPKFLEKLLELEIPEIQDGTIILKKVVRIPGEKAKIAVDAYDDRIDPVGACVGVKGSRIHGVVRELRNEILM
;
A
#
# COMPACT_ATOMS: atom_id res chain seq x y z
N HIS A 1 15.81 -11.34 -0.43
CA HIS A 1 15.39 -10.85 -1.77
C HIS A 1 16.34 -11.30 -2.87
N HIS A 2 15.80 -11.85 -3.96
CA HIS A 2 16.49 -12.07 -5.25
C HIS A 2 15.82 -11.19 -6.32
N ILE A 3 16.62 -10.43 -7.08
CA ILE A 3 16.11 -9.54 -8.13
C ILE A 3 16.39 -10.21 -9.48
N ARG A 4 15.33 -10.59 -10.20
CA ARG A 4 15.42 -11.05 -11.59
C ARG A 4 14.87 -9.98 -12.51
N HIS A 5 15.28 -10.01 -13.79
CA HIS A 5 14.94 -8.98 -14.79
C HIS A 5 13.43 -8.68 -14.93
N LYS A 6 12.55 -9.62 -14.52
CA LYS A 6 11.09 -9.52 -14.67
C LYS A 6 10.30 -9.47 -13.35
N HIS A 7 10.90 -9.83 -12.22
CA HIS A 7 10.20 -9.90 -10.93
C HIS A 7 11.17 -9.84 -9.75
N VAL A 8 10.68 -9.32 -8.63
CA VAL A 8 11.39 -9.33 -7.35
C VAL A 8 10.85 -10.47 -6.50
N ILE A 9 11.74 -11.27 -5.90
CA ILE A 9 11.37 -12.32 -4.95
C ILE A 9 11.56 -11.77 -3.55
N LEU A 10 10.47 -11.72 -2.78
CA LEU A 10 10.45 -11.37 -1.36
C LEU A 10 10.42 -12.63 -0.51
N LEU A 11 11.02 -12.54 0.67
CA LEU A 11 11.05 -13.60 1.67
C LEU A 11 10.55 -12.99 2.97
N ASP A 12 9.66 -13.67 3.67
CA ASP A 12 9.36 -13.36 5.06
C ASP A 12 10.29 -14.12 6.02
N ASP A 13 10.06 -13.94 7.32
CA ASP A 13 10.86 -14.54 8.39
C ASP A 13 10.66 -16.07 8.51
N GLU A 14 9.57 -16.61 7.97
CA GLU A 14 9.26 -18.04 7.95
C GLU A 14 9.83 -18.74 6.70
N GLY A 15 10.39 -17.98 5.77
CA GLY A 15 10.95 -18.48 4.51
C GLY A 15 9.91 -18.66 3.40
N ASN A 16 8.71 -18.10 3.54
CA ASN A 16 7.71 -18.09 2.47
C ASN A 16 8.17 -17.15 1.35
N GLU A 17 8.05 -17.61 0.10
CA GLU A 17 8.40 -16.82 -1.08
C GLU A 17 7.19 -16.05 -1.63
N PHE A 18 7.37 -14.75 -1.85
CA PHE A 18 6.40 -13.90 -2.53
C PHE A 18 7.00 -13.35 -3.82
N ILE A 19 6.21 -13.33 -4.88
CA ILE A 19 6.63 -12.84 -6.19
C ILE A 19 5.98 -11.48 -6.41
N LEU A 20 6.80 -10.46 -6.67
CA LEU A 20 6.39 -9.13 -7.07
C LEU A 20 6.76 -8.90 -8.56
N PRO A 21 5.83 -9.20 -9.49
CA PRO A 21 6.03 -8.98 -10.93
C PRO A 21 6.34 -7.52 -11.25
N LYS A 22 7.07 -7.25 -12.34
CA LYS A 22 7.41 -5.87 -12.73
C LYS A 22 6.18 -4.99 -13.01
N GLU A 23 5.13 -5.57 -13.58
CA GLU A 23 3.82 -4.91 -13.81
C GLU A 23 3.06 -4.55 -12.53
N ASN A 24 3.35 -5.25 -11.42
CA ASN A 24 2.76 -5.02 -10.12
C ASN A 24 3.60 -4.12 -9.21
N GLN A 25 4.71 -3.60 -9.73
CA GLN A 25 5.57 -2.62 -9.05
C GLN A 25 5.13 -1.20 -9.43
N ILE A 26 5.26 -0.26 -8.50
CA ILE A 26 5.11 1.15 -8.84
C ILE A 26 6.24 1.50 -9.83
N PRO A 27 6.00 2.28 -10.91
CA PRO A 27 7.02 2.55 -11.92
C PRO A 27 8.35 3.10 -11.36
N SER A 28 8.25 3.91 -10.30
CA SER A 28 9.37 4.51 -9.57
C SER A 28 9.94 3.64 -8.44
N ASP A 29 9.45 2.40 -8.28
CA ASP A 29 10.01 1.48 -7.29
C ASP A 29 11.42 1.07 -7.67
N PHE A 30 12.28 1.13 -6.66
CA PHE A 30 13.64 0.62 -6.70
C PHE A 30 13.92 -0.14 -5.42
N PHE A 31 14.23 -1.43 -5.56
CA PHE A 31 14.46 -2.34 -4.44
C PHE A 31 15.92 -2.78 -4.41
N ARG A 32 16.53 -2.74 -3.22
CA ARG A 32 17.85 -3.30 -2.94
C ARG A 32 17.69 -4.55 -2.07
N LYS A 33 18.71 -5.41 -2.10
CA LYS A 33 18.78 -6.55 -1.19
C LYS A 33 18.90 -6.04 0.25
N GLY A 34 18.00 -6.48 1.12
CA GLY A 34 17.92 -6.06 2.52
C GLY A 34 16.85 -5.01 2.80
N ASP A 35 16.22 -4.44 1.76
CA ASP A 35 15.12 -3.51 1.94
C ASP A 35 13.87 -4.24 2.46
N SER A 36 13.21 -3.66 3.46
CA SER A 36 11.85 -4.06 3.83
C SER A 36 10.88 -3.59 2.74
N VAL A 37 10.08 -4.51 2.21
CA VAL A 37 9.10 -4.21 1.15
C VAL A 37 7.70 -4.52 1.64
N ARG A 38 6.80 -3.53 1.56
CA ARG A 38 5.37 -3.72 1.82
C ARG A 38 4.62 -3.94 0.50
N ALA A 39 3.65 -4.83 0.49
CA ALA A 39 2.77 -5.09 -0.66
C ALA A 39 1.50 -5.78 -0.16
N VAL A 40 0.44 -5.79 -0.98
CA VAL A 40 -0.74 -6.63 -0.74
C VAL A 40 -0.66 -7.91 -1.55
N ILE A 41 -1.27 -8.98 -1.07
CA ILE A 41 -1.48 -10.20 -1.85
C ILE A 41 -2.51 -9.91 -2.94
N GLU A 42 -2.11 -10.08 -4.19
CA GLU A 42 -2.97 -9.91 -5.37
C GLU A 42 -3.67 -11.24 -5.70
N SER A 43 -2.90 -12.33 -5.73
CA SER A 43 -3.43 -13.65 -6.05
C SER A 43 -2.54 -14.76 -5.49
N VAL A 44 -3.14 -15.94 -5.37
CA VAL A 44 -2.45 -17.18 -4.97
C VAL A 44 -2.69 -18.21 -6.06
N ASP A 45 -1.64 -18.56 -6.79
CA ASP A 45 -1.66 -19.66 -7.74
C ASP A 45 -1.43 -20.98 -6.99
N LYS A 46 -2.31 -21.95 -7.22
CA LYS A 46 -2.30 -23.29 -6.60
C LYS A 46 -1.90 -24.38 -7.59
N GLY A 47 -1.26 -24.02 -8.71
CA GLY A 47 -0.70 -24.98 -9.66
C GLY A 47 0.36 -25.89 -9.04
N SER A 48 1.06 -26.66 -9.88
CA SER A 48 2.05 -27.66 -9.43
C SER A 48 3.17 -27.10 -8.55
N LYS A 49 3.43 -25.78 -8.63
CA LYS A 49 4.25 -25.02 -7.68
C LYS A 49 3.43 -23.83 -7.20
N PRO A 50 2.90 -23.87 -5.97
CA PRO A 50 2.12 -22.76 -5.44
C PRO A 50 2.95 -21.47 -5.42
N GLN A 51 2.34 -20.35 -5.80
CA GLN A 51 3.00 -19.05 -5.84
C GLN A 51 2.07 -17.97 -5.26
N ILE A 52 2.63 -17.12 -4.40
CA ILE A 52 1.94 -15.96 -3.86
C ILE A 52 2.39 -14.73 -4.65
N ILE A 53 1.47 -14.14 -5.41
CA ILE A 53 1.72 -12.94 -6.18
C ILE A 53 1.28 -11.73 -5.36
N VAL A 54 2.18 -10.78 -5.21
CA VAL A 54 1.93 -9.53 -4.49
C VAL A 54 1.91 -8.32 -5.44
N SER A 55 1.29 -7.25 -4.99
CA SER A 55 1.14 -6.01 -5.74
C SER A 55 1.32 -4.77 -4.88
N ARG A 56 1.96 -3.75 -5.47
CA ARG A 56 2.06 -2.38 -4.95
C ARG A 56 1.29 -1.39 -5.80
N THR A 57 0.75 -1.81 -6.94
CA THR A 57 -0.07 -0.99 -7.85
C THR A 57 -1.56 -1.07 -7.54
N ALA A 58 -2.01 -2.11 -6.83
CA ALA A 58 -3.41 -2.25 -6.45
C ALA A 58 -3.90 -1.06 -5.59
N PRO A 59 -5.14 -0.56 -5.79
CA PRO A 59 -5.74 0.46 -4.91
C PRO A 59 -5.80 0.00 -3.45
N LYS A 60 -6.05 -1.29 -3.22
CA LYS A 60 -6.08 -1.93 -1.91
C LYS A 60 -4.75 -1.78 -1.14
N PHE A 61 -3.63 -1.60 -1.84
CA PHE A 61 -2.36 -1.30 -1.18
C PHE A 61 -2.40 0.03 -0.44
N LEU A 62 -2.91 1.09 -1.08
CA LEU A 62 -3.06 2.40 -0.45
C LEU A 62 -4.07 2.34 0.70
N GLU A 63 -5.20 1.65 0.52
CA GLU A 63 -6.19 1.45 1.61
C GLU A 63 -5.55 0.82 2.85
N LYS A 64 -4.76 -0.26 2.66
CA LYS A 64 -4.08 -0.94 3.77
C LYS A 64 -2.97 -0.11 4.39
N LEU A 65 -2.27 0.72 3.62
CA LEU A 65 -1.31 1.66 4.19
C LEU A 65 -2.00 2.72 5.05
N LEU A 66 -3.14 3.25 4.61
CA LEU A 66 -3.93 4.21 5.39
C LEU A 66 -4.46 3.58 6.68
N GLU A 67 -4.99 2.37 6.62
CA GLU A 67 -5.43 1.63 7.81
C GLU A 67 -4.29 1.43 8.82
N LEU A 68 -3.06 1.13 8.37
CA LEU A 68 -1.91 0.94 9.26
C LEU A 68 -1.39 2.25 9.87
N GLU A 69 -1.52 3.36 9.16
CA GLU A 69 -0.96 4.66 9.56
C GLU A 69 -1.96 5.50 10.38
N ILE A 70 -3.27 5.31 10.18
CA ILE A 70 -4.33 6.15 10.74
C ILE A 70 -5.24 5.28 11.65
N PRO A 71 -5.09 5.36 12.98
CA PRO A 71 -5.85 4.56 13.93
C PRO A 71 -7.37 4.65 13.78
N GLU A 72 -7.87 5.84 13.44
CA GLU A 72 -9.30 6.13 13.25
C GLU A 72 -9.90 5.41 12.04
N ILE A 73 -9.08 5.05 11.04
CA ILE A 73 -9.52 4.17 9.94
C ILE A 73 -9.52 2.72 10.42
N GLN A 74 -8.51 2.32 11.21
CA GLN A 74 -8.38 0.96 11.73
C GLN A 74 -9.52 0.57 12.68
N ASP A 75 -9.96 1.49 13.54
CA ASP A 75 -11.06 1.26 14.51
C ASP A 75 -12.46 1.51 13.92
N GLY A 76 -12.54 2.00 12.68
CA GLY A 76 -13.79 2.22 11.95
C GLY A 76 -14.49 3.55 12.28
N THR A 77 -13.87 4.44 13.04
CA THR A 77 -14.37 5.80 13.29
C THR A 77 -14.45 6.61 12.00
N ILE A 78 -13.46 6.43 11.11
CA ILE A 78 -13.40 6.99 9.77
C ILE A 78 -13.51 5.86 8.75
N ILE A 79 -14.36 6.04 7.75
CA ILE A 79 -14.60 5.07 6.69
C ILE A 79 -13.95 5.55 5.39
N LEU A 80 -13.15 4.69 4.77
CA LEU A 80 -12.72 4.84 3.39
C LEU A 80 -13.87 4.46 2.44
N LYS A 81 -14.49 5.46 1.81
CA LYS A 81 -15.62 5.25 0.89
C LYS A 81 -15.17 4.81 -0.49
N LYS A 82 -14.09 5.41 -1.00
CA LYS A 82 -13.58 5.14 -2.34
C LYS A 82 -12.13 5.55 -2.47
N VAL A 83 -11.35 4.71 -3.14
CA VAL A 83 -10.00 5.04 -3.57
C VAL A 83 -9.91 4.88 -5.08
N VAL A 84 -9.39 5.90 -5.76
CA VAL A 84 -9.00 5.82 -7.17
C VAL A 84 -7.54 6.22 -7.28
N ARG A 85 -6.77 5.44 -8.04
CA ARG A 85 -5.31 5.49 -7.98
C ARG A 85 -4.68 5.30 -9.35
N ILE A 86 -3.70 6.16 -9.66
CA ILE A 86 -2.74 6.00 -10.76
C ILE A 86 -1.38 5.78 -10.08
N PRO A 87 -0.91 4.53 -9.97
CA PRO A 87 0.24 4.17 -9.15
C PRO A 87 1.50 4.96 -9.50
N GLY A 88 2.09 5.63 -8.51
CA GLY A 88 3.31 6.43 -8.69
C GLY A 88 3.09 7.84 -9.23
N GLU A 89 1.84 8.22 -9.52
CA GLU A 89 1.48 9.58 -9.94
C GLU A 89 0.57 10.26 -8.93
N LYS A 90 -0.67 9.77 -8.79
CA LYS A 90 -1.69 10.39 -7.94
C LYS A 90 -2.78 9.42 -7.50
N ALA A 91 -3.36 9.70 -6.35
CA ALA A 91 -4.62 9.08 -5.90
C ALA A 91 -5.62 10.13 -5.43
N LYS A 92 -6.89 9.76 -5.47
CA LYS A 92 -7.97 10.45 -4.76
C LYS A 92 -8.62 9.50 -3.78
N ILE A 93 -8.82 9.98 -2.56
CA ILE A 93 -9.38 9.19 -1.46
C ILE A 93 -10.62 9.92 -0.93
N ALA A 94 -11.76 9.24 -0.91
CA ALA A 94 -12.97 9.72 -0.27
C ALA A 94 -13.08 9.10 1.13
N VAL A 95 -13.08 9.95 2.15
CA VAL A 95 -13.25 9.58 3.56
C VAL A 95 -14.53 10.19 4.12
N ASP A 96 -15.06 9.55 5.15
CA ASP A 96 -16.27 9.96 5.84
C ASP A 96 -16.18 9.56 7.31
N ALA A 97 -16.93 10.23 8.19
CA ALA A 97 -17.02 9.89 9.60
C ALA A 97 -18.48 9.79 10.02
N TYR A 98 -18.80 8.87 10.92
CA TYR A 98 -20.15 8.77 11.47
C TYR A 98 -20.48 9.87 12.49
N ASP A 99 -19.47 10.37 13.21
CA ASP A 99 -19.62 11.44 14.18
C ASP A 99 -19.26 12.78 13.52
N ASP A 100 -20.26 13.66 13.36
CA ASP A 100 -20.11 14.99 12.73
C ASP A 100 -19.11 15.90 13.46
N ARG A 101 -18.69 15.54 14.68
CA ARG A 101 -17.66 16.27 15.45
C ARG A 101 -16.25 15.94 14.99
N ILE A 102 -16.08 14.91 14.16
CA ILE A 102 -14.79 14.43 13.66
C ILE A 102 -14.57 14.99 12.27
N ASP A 103 -13.46 15.69 12.07
CA ASP A 103 -12.99 16.04 10.73
C ASP A 103 -12.20 14.84 10.14
N PRO A 104 -12.77 14.09 9.17
CA PRO A 104 -12.14 12.91 8.64
C PRO A 104 -10.85 13.24 7.87
N VAL A 105 -10.80 14.39 7.20
CA VAL A 105 -9.62 14.82 6.44
C VAL A 105 -8.52 15.23 7.42
N GLY A 106 -8.84 16.06 8.40
CA GLY A 106 -7.90 16.50 9.44
C GLY A 106 -7.29 15.34 10.21
N ALA A 107 -8.08 14.34 10.57
CA ALA A 107 -7.61 13.12 11.22
C ALA A 107 -6.66 12.32 10.31
N CYS A 108 -6.99 12.14 9.02
CA CYS A 108 -6.14 11.41 8.09
C CYS A 108 -4.80 12.12 7.80
N VAL A 109 -4.80 13.46 7.77
CA VAL A 109 -3.59 14.27 7.52
C VAL A 109 -2.71 14.31 8.77
N GLY A 110 -3.30 14.48 9.95
CA GLY A 110 -2.60 14.66 11.22
C GLY A 110 -1.86 16.00 11.30
N VAL A 111 -1.15 16.23 12.42
CA VAL A 111 -0.41 17.48 12.64
C VAL A 111 0.64 17.66 11.55
N LYS A 112 0.53 18.73 10.75
CA LYS A 112 1.45 19.06 9.64
C LYS A 112 1.64 17.92 8.62
N GLY A 113 0.61 17.11 8.37
CA GLY A 113 0.71 16.00 7.40
C GLY A 113 1.51 14.80 7.89
N SER A 114 1.81 14.73 9.19
CA SER A 114 2.68 13.68 9.77
C SER A 114 2.27 12.26 9.40
N ARG A 115 0.97 11.97 9.36
CA ARG A 115 0.46 10.63 9.04
C ARG A 115 0.52 10.37 7.53
N ILE A 116 -0.03 11.29 6.73
CA ILE A 116 -0.09 11.11 5.27
C ILE A 116 1.30 11.07 4.61
N HIS A 117 2.30 11.78 5.15
CA HIS A 117 3.65 11.79 4.61
C HIS A 117 4.34 10.42 4.66
N GLY A 118 4.03 9.58 5.65
CA GLY A 118 4.53 8.21 5.72
C GLY A 118 4.04 7.38 4.54
N VAL A 119 2.74 7.43 4.29
CA VAL A 119 2.07 6.75 3.17
C VAL A 119 2.59 7.27 1.82
N VAL A 120 2.67 8.59 1.64
CA VAL A 120 3.20 9.21 0.40
C VAL A 120 4.61 8.71 0.10
N ARG A 121 5.48 8.62 1.11
CA ARG A 121 6.85 8.12 0.95
C ARG A 121 6.88 6.65 0.55
N GLU A 122 6.05 5.82 1.18
CA GLU A 122 5.92 4.39 0.85
C GLU A 122 5.45 4.19 -0.60
N LEU A 123 4.62 5.11 -1.10
CA LEU A 123 4.12 5.14 -2.47
C LEU A 123 5.02 5.91 -3.46
N ARG A 124 6.29 6.14 -3.11
CA ARG A 124 7.27 6.82 -3.98
C ARG A 124 6.89 8.25 -4.38
N ASN A 125 6.38 9.01 -3.41
CA ASN A 125 5.95 10.40 -3.57
C ASN A 125 4.74 10.58 -4.50
N GLU A 126 3.86 9.59 -4.52
CA GLU A 126 2.54 9.71 -5.15
C GLU A 126 1.74 10.86 -4.52
N ILE A 127 1.08 11.67 -5.34
CA ILE A 127 0.29 12.81 -4.86
C ILE A 127 -1.07 12.31 -4.36
N LEU A 128 -1.30 12.38 -3.06
CA LEU A 128 -2.58 12.00 -2.45
C LEU A 128 -3.47 13.23 -2.27
N MET A 129 -4.73 13.12 -2.71
CA MET A 129 -5.75 14.17 -2.66
C MET A 129 -7.03 13.68 -2.02
#